data_AF-A0A2E5SZM8-F1
#
_entry.id   AF-A0A2E5SZM8-F1
#
_cell.length_a   1.000
_cell.length_b   1.000
_cell.length_c   1.000
_cell.angle_alpha   90.00
_cell.angle_beta   90.00
_cell.angle_gamma   90.00
#
_symmetry.space_group_name_H-M   'P 1'
#
loop_
_entity.id
_entity.type
_entity.pdbx_description
1 polymer ?
#
loop_
_entity_poly.entity_id
_entity_poly.type
_entity_poly.pdbx_seq_one_letter_code
_entity_poly.pdbx_strand_id
1 'polypeptide(L)'
;MIKIEWRDMTQYSGYIFAICAAAIYGLMAVLGKMITTEFASPMIVSGFSLLFGLMITGVIFGRNSLSGVGKSPVSGYLYMLGAGCASAFGVSCWYLALSKAPVVLVAPIIAINPLVTIVLSFLFLKRLEQLTKRTIYGAVCVVFGIILISVGSIY
;
A
#
# COMPACT_ATOMS: atom_id res chain seq x y z
N MET A 1 -19.01 -17.93 34.02
CA MET A 1 -18.27 -16.70 33.63
C MET A 1 -17.60 -17.00 32.30
N ILE A 2 -18.23 -16.64 31.18
CA ILE A 2 -17.82 -17.01 29.82
C ILE A 2 -16.77 -16.01 29.34
N LYS A 3 -15.53 -16.47 29.15
CA LYS A 3 -14.44 -15.70 28.56
C LYS A 3 -14.67 -15.69 27.05
N ILE A 4 -15.11 -14.55 26.53
CA ILE A 4 -15.49 -14.41 25.12
C ILE A 4 -14.24 -14.54 24.23
N GLU A 5 -14.33 -15.47 23.29
CA GLU A 5 -13.35 -15.92 22.31
C GLU A 5 -13.22 -14.93 21.14
N TRP A 6 -12.76 -13.70 21.41
CA TRP A 6 -12.62 -12.66 20.37
C TRP A 6 -11.41 -12.85 19.43
N ARG A 7 -10.54 -13.82 19.71
CA ARG A 7 -9.23 -13.95 19.04
C ARG A 7 -9.26 -14.76 17.74
N ASP A 8 -10.24 -15.63 17.57
CA ASP A 8 -10.26 -16.57 16.43
C ASP A 8 -11.22 -16.12 15.30
N MET A 9 -12.35 -15.47 15.64
CA MET A 9 -13.26 -14.87 14.63
C MET A 9 -12.63 -13.66 13.90
N THR A 10 -11.68 -12.97 14.53
CA THR A 10 -10.95 -11.83 13.94
C THR A 10 -9.86 -12.27 12.96
N GLN A 11 -9.23 -13.43 13.19
CA GLN A 11 -8.20 -13.96 12.30
C GLN A 11 -8.78 -14.45 10.97
N TYR A 12 -9.88 -15.21 11.00
CA TYR A 12 -10.54 -15.68 9.78
C TYR A 12 -11.07 -14.52 8.92
N SER A 13 -11.65 -13.51 9.57
CA SER A 13 -12.07 -12.27 8.91
C SER A 13 -10.87 -11.57 8.25
N GLY A 14 -9.72 -11.52 8.92
CA GLY A 14 -8.49 -10.95 8.37
C GLY A 14 -8.00 -11.63 7.10
N TYR A 15 -8.02 -12.96 7.04
CA TYR A 15 -7.63 -13.70 5.84
C TYR A 15 -8.58 -13.45 4.67
N ILE A 16 -9.89 -13.37 4.91
CA ILE A 16 -10.87 -13.02 3.87
C ILE A 16 -10.59 -11.61 3.33
N PHE A 17 -10.37 -10.63 4.21
CA PHE A 17 -10.03 -9.27 3.78
C PHE A 17 -8.71 -9.23 3.00
N ALA A 18 -7.71 -10.04 3.38
CA ALA A 18 -6.45 -10.12 2.64
C ALA A 18 -6.63 -10.69 1.23
N ILE A 19 -7.44 -11.75 1.06
CA ILE A 19 -7.74 -12.34 -0.26
C ILE A 19 -8.53 -11.34 -1.13
N CYS A 20 -9.57 -10.71 -0.56
CA CYS A 20 -10.34 -9.68 -1.25
C CYS A 20 -9.45 -8.51 -1.67
N ALA A 21 -8.58 -8.04 -0.78
CA ALA A 21 -7.62 -6.98 -1.09
C ALA A 21 -6.68 -7.42 -2.22
N ALA A 22 -6.10 -8.62 -2.16
CA ALA A 22 -5.22 -9.14 -3.19
C ALA A 22 -5.91 -9.20 -4.56
N ALA A 23 -7.16 -9.66 -4.62
CA ALA A 23 -7.97 -9.68 -5.84
C ALA A 23 -8.22 -8.27 -6.40
N ILE A 24 -8.60 -7.33 -5.54
CA ILE A 24 -8.82 -5.92 -5.93
C ILE A 24 -7.52 -5.28 -6.43
N TYR A 25 -6.39 -5.51 -5.74
CA TYR A 25 -5.08 -4.98 -6.14
C TYR A 25 -4.62 -5.55 -7.49
N GLY A 26 -4.84 -6.85 -7.73
CA GLY A 26 -4.57 -7.47 -9.03
C GLY A 26 -5.40 -6.86 -10.15
N LEU A 27 -6.72 -6.73 -9.94
CA LEU A 27 -7.64 -6.12 -10.91
C LEU A 27 -7.29 -4.64 -11.16
N MET A 28 -6.94 -3.89 -10.11
CA MET A 28 -6.56 -2.48 -10.18
C MET A 28 -5.35 -2.26 -11.09
N ALA A 29 -4.34 -3.14 -11.06
CA ALA A 29 -3.16 -3.01 -11.93
C ALA A 29 -3.51 -3.20 -13.42
N VAL A 30 -4.38 -4.15 -13.73
CA VAL A 30 -4.82 -4.43 -15.12
C VAL A 30 -5.73 -3.31 -15.62
N LEU A 31 -6.73 -2.91 -14.84
CA LEU A 31 -7.61 -1.79 -15.17
C LEU A 31 -6.83 -0.48 -15.29
N GLY A 32 -5.89 -0.22 -14.39
CA GLY A 32 -5.04 0.97 -14.42
C GLY A 32 -4.24 1.06 -15.73
N LYS A 33 -3.71 -0.05 -16.23
CA LYS A 33 -3.08 -0.09 -17.56
C LYS A 33 -4.09 0.22 -18.66
N MET A 34 -5.24 -0.48 -18.71
CA MET A 34 -6.25 -0.27 -19.76
C MET A 34 -6.74 1.19 -19.80
N ILE A 35 -7.00 1.80 -18.65
CA ILE A 35 -7.46 3.19 -18.55
C ILE A 35 -6.37 4.16 -19.03
N THR A 36 -5.11 3.91 -18.68
CA THR A 36 -3.99 4.79 -19.07
C THR A 36 -3.54 4.64 -20.53
N THR A 37 -3.92 3.56 -21.22
CA THR A 37 -3.64 3.38 -22.64
C THR A 37 -4.79 3.82 -23.55
N GLU A 38 -6.04 3.53 -23.17
CA GLU A 38 -7.21 3.71 -24.05
C GLU A 38 -7.97 5.02 -23.79
N PHE A 39 -7.98 5.53 -22.55
CA PHE A 39 -8.96 6.54 -22.14
C PHE A 39 -8.36 7.87 -21.66
N ALA A 40 -7.23 7.85 -20.94
CA ALA A 40 -6.73 9.07 -20.31
C ALA A 40 -5.21 9.09 -20.08
N SER A 41 -4.64 10.30 -20.05
CA SER A 41 -3.25 10.51 -19.64
C SER A 41 -3.02 10.02 -18.20
N PRO A 42 -1.86 9.43 -17.87
CA PRO A 42 -1.56 8.90 -16.54
C PRO A 42 -1.73 9.90 -15.40
N MET A 43 -1.49 11.19 -15.67
CA MET A 43 -1.67 12.27 -14.70
C MET A 43 -3.14 12.52 -14.36
N ILE A 44 -4.04 12.33 -15.33
CA ILE A 44 -5.48 12.48 -15.09
C ILE A 44 -5.96 11.30 -14.24
N VAL A 45 -5.54 10.08 -14.59
CA VAL A 45 -5.91 8.87 -13.85
C VAL A 45 -5.41 8.92 -12.41
N SER A 46 -4.15 9.30 -12.18
CA SER A 46 -3.61 9.44 -10.82
C SER A 46 -4.33 10.53 -10.02
N GLY A 47 -4.66 11.66 -10.66
CA GLY A 47 -5.44 12.74 -10.06
C GLY A 47 -6.81 12.27 -9.58
N PHE A 48 -7.59 11.60 -10.44
CA PHE A 48 -8.90 11.06 -10.07
C PHE A 48 -8.79 9.99 -8.99
N SER A 49 -7.84 9.06 -9.09
CA SER A 49 -7.62 8.04 -8.06
C SER A 49 -7.31 8.64 -6.69
N LEU A 50 -6.47 9.68 -6.63
CA LEU A 50 -6.14 10.38 -5.39
C LEU A 50 -7.34 11.16 -4.85
N LEU A 51 -8.12 11.83 -5.71
CA LEU A 51 -9.31 12.57 -5.31
C LEU A 51 -10.39 11.64 -4.72
N PHE A 52 -10.72 10.55 -5.41
CA PHE A 52 -11.69 9.57 -4.91
C PHE A 52 -11.17 8.85 -3.66
N GLY A 53 -9.88 8.51 -3.62
CA GLY A 53 -9.25 7.91 -2.44
C GLY A 53 -9.34 8.82 -1.21
N LEU A 54 -9.06 10.12 -1.38
CA LEU A 54 -9.19 11.12 -0.33
C LEU A 54 -10.66 11.31 0.10
N MET A 55 -11.60 11.35 -0.85
CA MET A 55 -13.03 11.52 -0.55
C MET A 55 -13.58 10.32 0.23
N ILE A 56 -13.31 9.09 -0.21
CA ILE A 56 -13.77 7.86 0.46
C ILE A 56 -13.14 7.76 1.86
N THR A 57 -11.83 7.97 1.97
CA THR A 57 -11.13 7.92 3.26
C THR A 57 -11.64 9.02 4.20
N GLY A 58 -11.90 10.21 3.67
CA GLY A 58 -12.48 11.33 4.42
C GLY A 58 -13.90 11.06 4.93
N VAL A 59 -14.76 10.40 4.15
CA VAL A 59 -16.11 10.04 4.60
C VAL A 59 -16.08 8.97 5.70
N ILE A 60 -15.21 7.95 5.55
CA ILE A 60 -15.13 6.84 6.50
C ILE A 60 -14.46 7.27 7.81
N PHE A 61 -13.32 7.97 7.74
CA PHE A 61 -12.48 8.28 8.90
C PHE A 61 -12.57 9.74 9.37
N GLY A 62 -13.17 10.64 8.59
CA GLY A 62 -13.20 12.07 8.91
C GLY A 62 -13.87 12.39 10.24
N ARG A 63 -15.00 11.72 10.55
CA ARG A 63 -15.69 11.91 11.84
C ARG A 63 -14.83 11.52 13.04
N ASN A 64 -14.02 10.48 12.90
CA ASN A 64 -13.17 9.97 13.98
C ASN A 64 -11.83 10.71 14.07
N SER A 65 -11.36 11.27 12.95
CA SER A 65 -10.12 12.05 12.90
C SER A 65 -10.29 13.44 13.51
N LEU A 66 -11.43 14.10 13.28
CA LEU A 66 -11.72 15.47 13.74
C LEU A 66 -11.69 15.63 15.27
N SER A 67 -11.97 14.58 16.04
CA SER A 67 -11.91 14.61 17.51
C SER A 67 -10.49 14.63 18.09
N GLY A 68 -9.47 14.30 17.28
CA GLY A 68 -8.05 14.25 17.68
C GLY A 68 -7.18 15.39 17.13
N VAL A 69 -7.68 16.15 16.15
CA VAL A 69 -6.95 17.23 15.44
C VAL A 69 -6.48 18.33 16.42
N GLY A 70 -7.33 18.71 17.39
CA GLY A 70 -7.00 19.77 18.36
C GLY A 70 -5.90 19.43 19.38
N LYS A 71 -5.47 18.18 19.49
CA LYS A 71 -4.47 17.72 20.49
C LYS A 71 -3.11 17.36 19.91
N SER A 72 -2.94 17.43 18.59
CA SER A 72 -1.69 17.03 17.93
C SER A 72 -0.68 18.19 17.83
N PRO A 73 0.63 17.91 18.02
CA PRO A 73 1.68 18.90 17.84
C PRO A 73 1.79 19.33 16.38
N VAL A 74 2.20 20.58 16.14
CA VAL A 74 2.39 21.17 14.79
C VAL A 74 3.33 20.33 13.92
N SER A 75 4.32 19.66 14.53
CA SER A 75 5.22 18.74 13.84
C SER A 75 4.48 17.55 13.21
N GLY A 76 3.40 17.06 13.82
CA GLY A 76 2.59 15.96 13.29
C GLY A 76 1.91 16.32 11.96
N TYR A 77 1.48 17.57 11.81
CA TYR A 77 0.91 18.05 10.54
C TYR A 77 1.94 18.09 9.43
N LEU A 78 3.19 18.46 9.73
CA LEU A 78 4.26 18.49 8.72
C LEU A 78 4.59 17.07 8.23
N TYR A 79 4.67 16.09 9.13
CA TYR A 79 4.85 14.68 8.75
C TYR A 79 3.65 14.14 7.95
N MET A 80 2.44 14.54 8.31
CA MET A 80 1.22 14.13 7.60
C MET A 80 1.17 14.71 6.17
N LEU A 81 1.51 15.99 6.01
CA LEU A 81 1.63 16.61 4.69
C LEU A 81 2.75 15.96 3.86
N GLY A 82 3.92 15.71 4.48
CA GLY A 82 5.02 15.01 3.83
C GLY A 82 4.64 13.61 3.36
N ALA A 83 3.93 12.84 4.19
CA ALA A 83 3.43 11.51 3.84
C ALA A 83 2.39 11.56 2.71
N GLY A 84 1.48 12.55 2.74
CA GLY A 84 0.51 12.77 1.68
C GLY A 84 1.17 13.09 0.34
N CYS A 85 2.15 14.00 0.32
CA CYS A 85 2.92 14.34 -0.87
C CYS A 85 3.71 13.15 -1.41
N ALA A 86 4.39 12.39 -0.53
CA ALA A 86 5.13 11.20 -0.92
C ALA A 86 4.22 10.12 -1.53
N SER A 87 3.03 9.92 -0.95
CA SER A 87 2.02 9.00 -1.48
C SER A 87 1.50 9.44 -2.85
N ALA A 88 1.13 10.71 -3.01
CA ALA A 88 0.66 11.27 -4.28
C ALA A 88 1.73 11.15 -5.39
N PHE A 89 2.99 11.41 -5.04
CA PHE A 89 4.12 11.24 -5.93
C PHE A 89 4.29 9.76 -6.33
N GLY A 90 4.25 8.84 -5.36
CA GLY A 90 4.35 7.39 -5.61
C GLY A 90 3.25 6.86 -6.53
N VAL A 91 1.99 7.22 -6.28
CA VAL A 91 0.85 6.84 -7.14
C VAL A 91 1.01 7.39 -8.56
N SER A 92 1.45 8.64 -8.70
CA SER A 92 1.70 9.24 -10.01
C SER A 92 2.82 8.51 -10.77
N CYS A 93 3.94 8.19 -10.11
CA CYS A 93 5.01 7.39 -10.69
C CYS A 93 4.53 5.99 -11.09
N TRP A 94 3.67 5.36 -10.30
CA TRP A 94 3.12 4.04 -10.61
C TRP A 94 2.27 4.05 -11.89
N TYR A 95 1.33 5.01 -12.02
CA TYR A 95 0.54 5.14 -13.25
C TYR A 95 1.40 5.51 -14.46
N LEU A 96 2.46 6.31 -14.28
CA LEU A 96 3.42 6.59 -15.35
C LEU A 96 4.17 5.32 -15.79
N ALA A 97 4.62 4.50 -14.85
CA ALA A 97 5.28 3.22 -15.14
C ALA A 97 4.33 2.26 -15.85
N LEU A 98 3.08 2.15 -15.39
CA LEU A 98 2.04 1.38 -16.07
C LEU A 98 1.79 1.89 -17.48
N SER A 99 1.76 3.19 -17.73
CA SER A 99 1.56 3.70 -19.07
C SER A 99 2.71 3.34 -20.02
N LYS A 100 3.96 3.44 -19.55
CA LYS A 100 5.16 3.23 -20.37
C LYS A 100 5.58 1.78 -20.56
N ALA A 101 5.26 0.89 -19.62
CA ALA A 101 5.69 -0.51 -19.63
C ALA A 101 4.50 -1.48 -19.50
N PRO A 102 4.63 -2.73 -19.94
CA PRO A 102 3.58 -3.74 -19.72
C PRO A 102 3.45 -4.09 -18.23
N VAL A 103 2.22 -4.42 -17.81
CA VAL A 103 1.89 -4.77 -16.41
C VAL A 103 2.75 -5.93 -15.91
N VAL A 104 3.07 -6.88 -16.79
CA VAL A 104 3.90 -8.07 -16.54
C VAL A 104 5.33 -7.72 -16.10
N LEU A 105 5.85 -6.56 -16.52
CA LEU A 105 7.16 -6.05 -16.07
C LEU A 105 7.05 -5.13 -14.84
N VAL A 106 5.97 -4.34 -14.74
CA VAL A 106 5.78 -3.39 -13.64
C VAL A 106 5.41 -4.09 -12.34
N ALA A 107 4.59 -5.15 -12.41
CA ALA A 107 4.13 -5.91 -11.25
C ALA A 107 5.26 -6.46 -10.38
N PRO A 108 6.27 -7.18 -10.91
CA PRO A 108 7.37 -7.67 -10.09
C PRO A 108 8.24 -6.56 -9.50
N ILE A 109 8.41 -5.44 -10.22
CA ILE A 109 9.15 -4.27 -9.68
C ILE A 109 8.42 -3.69 -8.47
N ILE A 110 7.10 -3.52 -8.55
CA ILE A 110 6.26 -3.04 -7.44
C ILE A 110 6.26 -4.02 -6.28
N ALA A 111 6.30 -5.32 -6.57
CA ALA A 111 6.31 -6.36 -5.54
C ALA A 111 7.54 -6.27 -4.62
N ILE A 112 8.61 -5.56 -4.99
CA ILE A 112 9.80 -5.29 -4.14
C ILE A 112 9.49 -4.27 -3.02
N ASN A 113 8.31 -3.64 -2.98
CA ASN A 113 7.93 -2.66 -1.96
C ASN A 113 8.16 -3.08 -0.49
N PRO A 114 8.05 -4.37 -0.08
CA PRO A 114 8.26 -4.73 1.32
C PRO A 114 9.72 -4.56 1.71
N LEU A 115 10.64 -4.80 0.78
CA LEU A 115 12.08 -4.65 0.98
C LEU A 115 12.42 -3.17 1.22
N VAL A 116 11.87 -2.28 0.39
CA VAL A 116 12.00 -0.82 0.57
C VAL A 116 11.38 -0.37 1.89
N THR A 117 10.19 -0.87 2.22
CA THR A 117 9.49 -0.59 3.48
C THR A 117 10.34 -0.97 4.69
N ILE A 118 10.97 -2.15 4.69
CA ILE A 118 11.82 -2.62 5.79
C ILE A 118 13.04 -1.72 5.97
N VAL A 119 13.68 -1.33 4.87
CA VAL A 119 14.84 -0.41 4.91
C VAL A 119 14.42 0.95 5.48
N LEU A 120 13.28 1.51 5.04
CA LEU A 120 12.76 2.76 5.58
C LEU A 120 12.36 2.62 7.05
N SER A 121 11.71 1.53 7.45
CA SER A 121 11.38 1.27 8.85
C SER A 121 12.65 1.19 9.71
N PHE A 122 13.73 0.58 9.22
CA PHE A 122 15.00 0.58 9.93
C PHE A 122 15.62 1.97 10.06
N LEU A 123 15.46 2.85 9.07
CA LEU A 123 15.99 4.21 9.10
C LEU A 123 15.16 5.14 10.00
N PHE A 124 13.83 5.11 9.91
CA PHE A 124 12.93 6.05 10.59
C PHE A 124 12.34 5.51 11.89
N LEU A 125 12.02 4.21 11.97
CA LEU A 125 11.32 3.58 13.10
C LEU A 125 12.26 2.82 14.05
N LYS A 126 13.58 2.98 13.88
CA LYS A 126 14.65 2.35 14.68
C LYS A 126 14.47 2.45 16.20
N ARG A 127 13.68 3.42 16.67
CA ARG A 127 13.41 3.69 18.09
C ARG A 127 12.11 3.06 18.62
N LEU A 128 11.19 2.59 17.76
CA LEU A 128 9.88 2.03 18.14
C LEU A 128 9.74 0.53 17.88
N GLU A 129 10.44 -0.04 16.89
CA GLU A 129 10.32 -1.46 16.55
C GLU A 129 11.60 -2.24 16.89
N GLN A 130 11.53 -3.13 17.90
CA GLN A 130 12.57 -4.13 18.12
C GLN A 130 12.41 -5.21 17.04
N LEU A 131 13.25 -5.15 16.00
CA LEU A 131 13.27 -6.13 14.92
C LEU A 131 13.51 -7.53 15.50
N THR A 132 12.43 -8.29 15.64
CA THR A 132 12.48 -9.66 16.11
C THR A 132 12.95 -10.53 14.94
N LYS A 133 13.81 -11.53 15.20
CA LYS A 133 14.35 -12.43 14.15
C LYS A 133 13.26 -13.01 13.23
N ARG A 134 12.04 -13.20 13.73
CA ARG A 134 10.86 -13.66 12.96
C ARG A 134 10.47 -12.71 11.80
N THR A 135 10.55 -11.40 11.99
CA THR A 135 10.23 -10.40 10.94
C THR A 135 11.23 -10.46 9.80
N ILE A 136 12.51 -10.70 10.12
CA ILE A 136 13.58 -10.85 9.13
C ILE A 136 13.34 -12.11 8.28
N TYR A 137 13.00 -13.25 8.90
CA TYR A 137 12.69 -14.47 8.14
C TYR A 137 11.45 -14.30 7.25
N GLY A 138 10.38 -13.66 7.76
CA GLY A 138 9.19 -13.35 6.97
C GLY A 138 9.52 -12.46 5.77
N ALA A 139 10.33 -11.43 5.97
CA ALA A 139 10.81 -10.57 4.90
C ALA A 139 11.59 -11.32 3.83
N VAL A 140 12.56 -12.16 4.23
CA VAL A 140 13.36 -12.96 3.29
C VAL A 140 12.47 -13.90 2.48
N CYS A 141 11.49 -14.56 3.11
CA CYS A 141 10.51 -15.40 2.41
C CYS A 141 9.69 -14.61 1.38
N VAL A 142 9.23 -13.40 1.73
CA VAL A 142 8.50 -12.52 0.81
C VAL A 142 9.38 -12.15 -0.38
N VAL A 143 10.62 -11.71 -0.14
CA VAL A 143 11.60 -11.38 -1.19
C VAL A 143 11.85 -12.57 -2.10
N PHE A 144 12.00 -13.77 -1.55
CA PHE A 144 12.19 -14.99 -2.31
C PHE A 144 10.98 -15.30 -3.21
N GLY A 145 9.76 -15.17 -2.69
CA GLY A 145 8.53 -15.34 -3.47
C GLY A 145 8.42 -14.33 -4.62
N ILE A 146 8.81 -13.08 -4.38
CA ILE A 146 8.81 -12.02 -5.40
C ILE A 146 9.79 -12.35 -6.54
N ILE A 147 11.01 -12.81 -6.20
CA ILE A 147 12.02 -13.20 -7.19
C ILE A 147 11.48 -14.34 -8.07
N LEU A 148 10.84 -15.34 -7.45
CA LEU A 148 10.24 -16.48 -8.16
C LEU A 148 9.16 -16.06 -9.16
N ILE A 149 8.25 -15.18 -8.73
CA ILE A 149 7.21 -14.60 -9.60
C ILE A 149 7.85 -13.78 -10.72
N SER A 150 8.86 -12.97 -10.40
CA SER A 150 9.53 -12.11 -11.39
C SER A 150 10.24 -12.93 -12.46
N VAL A 151 10.92 -14.02 -12.09
CA VAL A 151 11.61 -14.90 -13.05
C VAL A 151 10.59 -15.60 -13.95
N GLY A 152 9.49 -16.11 -13.39
CA GLY A 152 8.41 -16.73 -14.17
C GLY A 152 7.62 -15.76 -15.05
N SER A 153 7.74 -14.45 -14.83
CA SER A 153 7.11 -13.40 -15.65
C SER A 153 7.94 -13.01 -16.88
N ILE A 154 9.25 -13.33 -16.85
CA ILE A 154 10.23 -12.96 -17.89
C ILE A 154 10.41 -14.08 -18.92
N TYR A 155 10.01 -15.32 -18.61
CA TYR A 155 10.01 -16.49 -19.50
C TYR A 155 8.60 -16.86 -19.93
#